data_AF-A0A9J6CK99-F1
#
_entry.id   AF-A0A9J6CK99-F1
#
_cell.length_a   1.000
_cell.length_b   1.000
_cell.length_c   1.000
_cell.angle_alpha   90.00
_cell.angle_beta   90.00
_cell.angle_gamma   90.00
#
_symmetry.space_group_name_H-M   'P 1'
#
loop_
_entity.id
_entity.type
_entity.pdbx_description
1 polymer ?
#
loop_
_entity_poly.entity_id
_entity_poly.type
_entity_poly.pdbx_seq_one_letter_code
_entity_poly.pdbx_strand_id
1 'polypeptide(L)'
;MLLSIANKCGDYLVEILGRYLNVYGIGAIKFVDKQWNTQKAQDVHTVKFSYINFNSISPILSRIKVRFQNIEHYVFRETNIVCLGQLNALADTQGLKSITIDPEGNQLVTSNKNWRTYAIWRLNHWGLKQINGIEITDEDIMEAERTYSGLSDLVLWSLPEALLNPLFTRLRVDEILSNGKITPKEWLMKQADESIRLVVGKEALQWKKPNGAQQQDETVIRRKGKLYFGHMMENTVNAVEKLQKLEYLWPNILLEMIRNTLIDYSQIDLYVRNLMNEINSSSLQK
;
A
#
# COMPACT_ATOMS: atom_id res chain seq x y z
N MET A 1 -24.56 -10.11 33.30
CA MET A 1 -24.49 -9.44 31.98
C MET A 1 -23.16 -8.69 31.93
N LEU A 2 -22.20 -9.16 31.13
CA LEU A 2 -20.78 -8.81 31.28
C LEU A 2 -20.52 -7.34 30.90
N LEU A 3 -19.94 -6.59 31.83
CA LEU A 3 -19.58 -5.17 31.69
C LEU A 3 -18.07 -4.97 31.54
N SER A 4 -17.30 -5.88 32.14
CA SER A 4 -15.86 -5.88 32.15
C SER A 4 -15.39 -7.33 32.33
N ILE A 5 -14.28 -7.68 31.69
CA ILE A 5 -13.57 -8.94 31.88
C ILE A 5 -12.11 -8.59 32.10
N ALA A 6 -11.63 -8.83 33.32
CA ALA A 6 -10.24 -8.59 33.72
C ALA A 6 -9.63 -9.89 34.25
N ASN A 7 -8.33 -10.11 33.99
CA ASN A 7 -7.57 -11.14 34.71
C ASN A 7 -7.25 -10.65 36.13
N LYS A 8 -7.24 -11.56 37.12
CA LYS A 8 -6.88 -11.25 38.51
C LYS A 8 -5.45 -10.70 38.68
N CYS A 9 -4.59 -10.88 37.67
CA CYS A 9 -3.21 -10.39 37.64
C CYS A 9 -3.02 -9.05 36.87
N GLY A 10 -4.07 -8.52 36.22
CA GLY A 10 -4.00 -7.24 35.48
C GLY A 10 -3.47 -7.32 34.04
N ASP A 11 -3.17 -8.51 33.52
CA ASP A 11 -2.52 -8.66 32.20
C ASP A 11 -3.39 -8.27 30.99
N TYR A 12 -4.71 -8.25 31.16
CA TYR A 12 -5.64 -7.82 30.13
C TYR A 12 -6.97 -7.34 30.72
N LEU A 13 -7.62 -6.44 29.98
CA LEU A 13 -8.92 -5.87 30.31
C LEU A 13 -9.72 -5.65 29.02
N VAL A 14 -10.99 -6.07 29.03
CA VAL A 14 -11.95 -5.66 28.00
C VAL A 14 -13.22 -5.16 28.68
N GLU A 15 -13.64 -3.94 28.37
CA GLU A 15 -14.80 -3.33 29.00
C GLU A 15 -15.46 -2.27 28.13
N ILE A 16 -16.74 -2.01 28.41
CA ILE A 16 -17.49 -0.91 27.81
C ILE A 16 -17.64 0.19 28.86
N LEU A 17 -17.03 1.36 28.59
CA LEU A 17 -17.16 2.57 29.40
C LEU A 17 -17.81 3.67 28.55
N GLY A 18 -19.08 3.96 28.83
CA GLY A 18 -19.88 4.87 28.00
C GLY A 18 -19.97 4.37 26.56
N ARG A 19 -19.51 5.18 25.60
CA ARG A 19 -19.47 4.84 24.16
C ARG A 19 -18.15 4.20 23.70
N TYR A 20 -17.28 3.86 24.64
CA TYR A 20 -15.94 3.32 24.37
C TYR A 20 -15.86 1.84 24.70
N LEU A 21 -15.38 1.05 23.73
CA LEU A 21 -14.87 -0.29 23.96
C LEU A 21 -13.37 -0.21 24.20
N ASN A 22 -12.94 -0.46 25.43
CA ASN A 22 -11.53 -0.48 25.79
C ASN A 22 -11.01 -1.93 25.70
N VAL A 23 -9.97 -2.14 24.91
CA VAL A 23 -9.31 -3.43 24.70
C VAL A 23 -7.84 -3.27 25.07
N TYR A 24 -7.48 -3.81 26.23
CA TYR A 24 -6.15 -3.68 26.81
C TYR A 24 -5.48 -5.05 26.94
N GLY A 25 -4.26 -5.17 26.43
CA GLY A 25 -3.44 -6.38 26.53
C GLY A 25 -3.91 -7.52 25.63
N ILE A 26 -2.97 -8.36 25.20
CA ILE A 26 -3.20 -9.40 24.18
C ILE A 26 -4.31 -10.40 24.55
N GLY A 27 -4.48 -10.67 25.85
CA GLY A 27 -5.51 -11.58 26.36
C GLY A 27 -6.94 -11.09 26.10
N ALA A 28 -7.16 -9.77 26.02
CA ALA A 28 -8.48 -9.16 25.84
C ALA A 28 -9.10 -9.51 24.48
N ILE A 29 -8.28 -9.74 23.44
CA ILE A 29 -8.74 -10.08 22.09
C ILE A 29 -9.72 -11.26 22.08
N LYS A 30 -9.47 -12.28 22.90
CA LYS A 30 -10.29 -13.50 22.98
C LYS A 30 -11.71 -13.23 23.51
N PHE A 31 -11.91 -12.07 24.13
CA PHE A 31 -13.17 -11.71 24.78
C PHE A 31 -13.98 -10.71 23.96
N VAL A 32 -13.38 -10.08 22.95
CA VAL A 32 -14.06 -9.09 22.12
C VAL A 32 -15.26 -9.71 21.37
N ASP A 33 -15.11 -10.95 20.90
CA ASP A 33 -16.16 -11.66 20.15
C ASP A 33 -17.20 -12.36 21.02
N LYS A 34 -17.06 -12.34 22.35
CA LYS A 34 -18.03 -12.96 23.27
C LYS A 34 -19.36 -12.22 23.25
N GLN A 35 -20.36 -12.83 23.91
CA GLN A 35 -21.69 -12.22 24.02
C GLN A 35 -21.65 -10.98 24.93
N TRP A 36 -22.02 -9.85 24.35
CA TRP A 36 -22.22 -8.58 25.04
C TRP A 36 -23.71 -8.30 25.20
N ASN A 37 -24.07 -7.40 26.12
CA ASN A 37 -25.43 -6.85 26.12
C ASN A 37 -25.67 -6.08 24.83
N THR A 38 -26.77 -6.39 24.12
CA THR A 38 -27.08 -5.82 22.81
C THR A 38 -27.24 -4.31 22.83
N GLN A 39 -27.95 -3.74 23.82
CA GLN A 39 -28.13 -2.29 23.94
C GLN A 39 -26.79 -1.58 24.16
N LYS A 40 -25.97 -2.05 25.11
CA LYS A 40 -24.66 -1.46 25.38
C LYS A 40 -23.71 -1.60 24.20
N ALA A 41 -23.76 -2.71 23.48
CA ALA A 41 -22.96 -2.90 22.28
C ALA A 41 -23.36 -1.95 21.14
N GLN A 42 -24.66 -1.63 21.01
CA GLN A 42 -25.15 -0.63 20.06
C GLN A 42 -24.73 0.80 20.44
N ASP A 43 -24.53 1.09 21.72
CA ASP A 43 -24.07 2.43 22.16
C ASP A 43 -22.56 2.66 21.95
N VAL A 44 -21.78 1.62 21.61
CA VAL A 44 -20.35 1.76 21.35
C VAL A 44 -20.10 2.39 19.98
N HIS A 45 -19.39 3.51 19.98
CA HIS A 45 -18.98 4.22 18.75
C HIS A 45 -17.46 4.23 18.55
N THR A 46 -16.69 4.03 19.63
CA THR A 46 -15.23 4.11 19.61
C THR A 46 -14.62 2.85 20.19
N VAL A 47 -13.64 2.27 19.51
CA VAL A 47 -12.79 1.21 20.06
C VAL A 47 -11.38 1.72 20.32
N LYS A 48 -10.82 1.36 21.47
CA LYS A 48 -9.46 1.70 21.87
C LYS A 48 -8.66 0.41 22.09
N PHE A 49 -7.59 0.25 21.34
CA PHE A 49 -6.62 -0.82 21.54
C PHE A 49 -5.36 -0.26 22.20
N SER A 50 -4.98 -0.86 23.33
CA SER A 50 -3.82 -0.43 24.12
C SER A 50 -2.92 -1.62 24.43
N TYR A 51 -1.62 -1.50 24.15
CA TYR A 51 -0.61 -2.53 24.46
C TYR A 51 -0.89 -3.89 23.80
N ILE A 52 -1.34 -3.84 22.54
CA ILE A 52 -1.67 -5.04 21.75
C ILE A 52 -1.00 -4.89 20.39
N ASN A 53 -0.17 -5.86 20.01
CA ASN A 53 0.44 -5.87 18.68
C ASN A 53 -0.64 -5.82 17.59
N PHE A 54 -0.52 -4.89 16.65
CA PHE A 54 -1.49 -4.64 15.59
C PHE A 54 -1.75 -5.87 14.72
N ASN A 55 -0.76 -6.73 14.54
CA ASN A 55 -0.93 -7.98 13.78
C ASN A 55 -1.84 -8.99 14.50
N SER A 56 -2.07 -8.82 15.79
CA SER A 56 -3.06 -9.58 16.55
C SER A 56 -4.45 -8.93 16.46
N ILE A 57 -4.51 -7.62 16.23
CA ILE A 57 -5.77 -6.86 16.05
C ILE A 57 -6.32 -7.07 14.63
N SER A 58 -5.47 -7.06 13.60
CA SER A 58 -5.93 -7.11 12.21
C SER A 58 -6.95 -8.22 11.91
N PRO A 59 -6.81 -9.47 12.40
CA PRO A 59 -7.76 -10.54 12.07
C PRO A 59 -9.12 -10.41 12.75
N ILE A 60 -9.26 -9.54 13.76
CA ILE A 60 -10.49 -9.43 14.56
C ILE A 60 -11.34 -8.22 14.16
N LEU A 61 -10.81 -7.31 13.34
CA LEU A 61 -11.45 -6.04 12.97
C LEU A 61 -12.84 -6.23 12.34
N SER A 62 -12.99 -7.16 11.40
CA SER A 62 -14.29 -7.46 10.78
C SER A 62 -15.31 -8.00 11.79
N ARG A 63 -14.88 -8.86 12.71
CA ARG A 63 -15.75 -9.44 13.76
C ARG A 63 -16.19 -8.39 14.78
N ILE A 64 -15.31 -7.45 15.12
CA ILE A 64 -15.64 -6.28 15.92
C ILE A 64 -16.74 -5.47 15.27
N LYS A 65 -16.61 -5.17 13.97
CA LYS A 65 -17.61 -4.36 13.27
C LYS A 65 -18.98 -5.06 13.21
N VAL A 66 -19.02 -6.39 13.07
CA VAL A 66 -20.27 -7.16 13.14
C VAL A 66 -20.89 -7.10 14.55
N ARG A 67 -20.06 -7.20 15.59
CA ARG A 67 -20.54 -7.20 16.99
C ARG A 67 -20.99 -5.82 17.46
N PHE A 68 -20.32 -4.77 17.00
CA PHE A 68 -20.51 -3.39 17.39
C PHE A 68 -20.72 -2.54 16.13
N GLN A 69 -21.94 -2.58 15.60
CA GLN A 69 -22.29 -2.02 14.29
C GLN A 69 -22.01 -0.51 14.18
N ASN A 70 -22.15 0.22 15.29
CA ASN A 70 -21.99 1.67 15.36
C ASN A 70 -20.54 2.13 15.61
N ILE A 71 -19.56 1.22 15.64
CA ILE A 71 -18.15 1.63 15.75
C ILE A 71 -17.69 2.30 14.46
N GLU A 72 -17.23 3.53 14.60
CA GLU A 72 -16.74 4.37 13.51
C GLU A 72 -15.38 5.00 13.84
N HIS A 73 -14.96 4.97 15.12
CA HIS A 73 -13.72 5.60 15.60
C HIS A 73 -12.77 4.54 16.18
N TYR A 74 -11.53 4.52 15.69
CA TYR A 74 -10.52 3.53 16.08
C TYR A 74 -9.28 4.21 16.65
N VAL A 75 -8.90 3.83 17.87
CA VAL A 75 -7.74 4.37 18.57
C VAL A 75 -6.72 3.26 18.83
N PHE A 76 -5.47 3.53 18.48
CA PHE A 76 -4.35 2.61 18.58
C PHE A 76 -3.24 3.24 19.43
N ARG A 77 -3.02 2.69 20.62
CA ARG A 77 -1.97 3.12 21.55
C ARG A 77 -1.01 1.96 21.82
N GLU A 78 0.28 2.19 21.58
CA GLU A 78 1.32 1.18 21.75
C GLU A 78 1.00 -0.15 21.07
N THR A 79 0.54 -0.05 19.81
CA THR A 79 0.13 -1.22 19.04
C THR A 79 1.19 -1.75 18.09
N ASN A 80 2.39 -1.15 18.07
CA ASN A 80 3.49 -1.58 17.22
C ASN A 80 3.11 -1.57 15.71
N ILE A 81 2.46 -0.49 15.26
CA ILE A 81 2.28 -0.21 13.84
C ILE A 81 3.60 0.37 13.30
N VAL A 82 4.20 -0.32 12.33
CA VAL A 82 5.56 -0.07 11.83
C VAL A 82 5.62 0.19 10.32
N CYS A 83 4.61 -0.20 9.54
CA CYS A 83 4.64 -0.02 8.08
C CYS A 83 3.26 0.34 7.49
N LEU A 84 3.28 1.00 6.33
CA LEU A 84 2.06 1.45 5.63
C LEU A 84 1.10 0.30 5.32
N GLY A 85 1.64 -0.86 4.95
CA GLY A 85 0.84 -2.03 4.61
C GLY A 85 -0.09 -2.49 5.73
N GLN A 86 0.25 -2.26 7.00
CA GLN A 86 -0.62 -2.60 8.12
C GLN A 86 -1.93 -1.81 8.10
N LEU A 87 -1.92 -0.57 7.60
CA LEU A 87 -3.13 0.26 7.49
C LEU A 87 -4.17 -0.35 6.53
N ASN A 88 -3.75 -1.21 5.60
CA ASN A 88 -4.67 -1.92 4.71
C ASN A 88 -5.64 -2.84 5.47
N ALA A 89 -5.28 -3.29 6.68
CA ALA A 89 -6.18 -4.09 7.53
C ALA A 89 -7.42 -3.30 7.97
N LEU A 90 -7.32 -1.97 8.05
CA LEU A 90 -8.43 -1.11 8.46
C LEU A 90 -9.52 -1.01 7.39
N ALA A 91 -9.28 -1.48 6.16
CA ALA A 91 -10.33 -1.58 5.15
C ALA A 91 -11.42 -2.61 5.52
N ASP A 92 -11.12 -3.54 6.43
CA ASP A 92 -12.10 -4.51 6.94
C ASP A 92 -13.15 -3.86 7.86
N THR A 93 -12.91 -2.62 8.31
CA THR A 93 -13.83 -1.86 9.18
C THR A 93 -14.62 -0.83 8.37
N GLN A 94 -15.40 -1.29 7.39
CA GLN A 94 -16.24 -0.43 6.54
C GLN A 94 -17.03 0.59 7.36
N GLY A 95 -17.11 1.85 6.90
CA GLY A 95 -17.75 2.94 7.66
C GLY A 95 -16.86 3.54 8.77
N LEU A 96 -15.55 3.36 8.67
CA LEU A 96 -14.54 3.99 9.50
C LEU A 96 -14.54 5.51 9.27
N LYS A 97 -14.88 6.32 10.28
CA LYS A 97 -14.88 7.79 10.20
C LYS A 97 -13.63 8.43 10.75
N SER A 98 -13.04 7.88 11.81
CA SER A 98 -11.78 8.38 12.31
C SER A 98 -10.81 7.32 12.79
N ILE A 99 -9.53 7.60 12.60
CA ILE A 99 -8.43 6.82 13.18
C ILE A 99 -7.59 7.73 14.06
N THR A 100 -7.09 7.19 15.16
CA THR A 100 -6.09 7.85 16.01
C THR A 100 -4.99 6.85 16.28
N ILE A 101 -3.78 7.13 15.81
CA ILE A 101 -2.59 6.33 16.05
C ILE A 101 -1.65 7.19 16.89
N ASP A 102 -1.48 6.79 18.14
CA ASP A 102 -0.59 7.44 19.08
C ASP A 102 0.87 7.33 18.59
N PRO A 103 1.67 8.41 18.55
CA PRO A 103 3.09 8.31 18.27
C PRO A 103 3.83 7.34 19.20
N GLU A 104 3.38 7.21 20.45
CA GLU A 104 3.97 6.29 21.41
C GLU A 104 3.69 4.82 21.05
N GLY A 105 4.76 4.06 20.88
CA GLY A 105 4.74 2.64 20.52
C GLY A 105 4.19 2.34 19.11
N ASN A 106 4.12 3.33 18.22
CA ASN A 106 3.81 3.14 16.79
C ASN A 106 4.83 3.87 15.91
N GLN A 107 5.90 3.16 15.52
CA GLN A 107 7.01 3.71 14.74
C GLN A 107 6.60 4.31 13.39
N LEU A 108 5.49 3.85 12.81
CA LEU A 108 4.97 4.39 11.56
C LEU A 108 4.76 5.91 11.63
N VAL A 109 4.22 6.40 12.75
CA VAL A 109 3.88 7.82 12.93
C VAL A 109 5.13 8.68 13.10
N THR A 110 6.15 8.16 13.78
CA THR A 110 7.39 8.90 14.05
C THR A 110 8.38 8.87 12.88
N SER A 111 8.41 7.78 12.11
CA SER A 111 9.48 7.52 11.14
C SER A 111 9.09 7.76 9.68
N ASN A 112 7.81 7.80 9.35
CA ASN A 112 7.36 7.90 7.94
C ASN A 112 6.42 9.08 7.72
N LYS A 113 6.91 10.17 7.13
CA LYS A 113 6.10 11.38 6.89
C LYS A 113 4.87 11.16 5.99
N ASN A 114 4.87 10.12 5.15
CA ASN A 114 3.83 9.89 4.15
C ASN A 114 2.69 8.98 4.65
N TRP A 115 2.72 8.56 5.92
CA TRP A 115 1.72 7.64 6.47
C TRP A 115 0.31 8.20 6.43
N ARG A 116 0.15 9.51 6.72
CA ARG A 116 -1.13 10.18 6.71
C ARG A 116 -1.72 10.21 5.31
N THR A 117 -0.95 10.68 4.33
CA THR A 117 -1.37 10.74 2.91
C THR A 117 -1.75 9.36 2.39
N TYR A 118 -0.98 8.32 2.75
CA TYR A 118 -1.33 6.94 2.39
C TYR A 118 -2.63 6.46 3.05
N ALA A 119 -2.84 6.76 4.33
CA ALA A 119 -4.07 6.41 5.04
C ALA A 119 -5.30 7.06 4.40
N ILE A 120 -5.18 8.35 4.01
CA ILE A 120 -6.21 9.07 3.27
C ILE A 120 -6.53 8.34 1.97
N TRP A 121 -5.52 8.13 1.12
CA TRP A 121 -5.70 7.44 -0.15
C TRP A 121 -6.38 6.07 0.00
N ARG A 122 -5.94 5.27 0.98
CA ARG A 122 -6.38 3.89 1.16
C ARG A 122 -7.78 3.75 1.77
N LEU A 123 -8.17 4.66 2.67
CA LEU A 123 -9.34 4.50 3.52
C LEU A 123 -10.44 5.55 3.28
N ASN A 124 -10.18 6.59 2.47
CA ASN A 124 -11.17 7.64 2.19
C ASN A 124 -12.49 7.08 1.61
N HIS A 125 -12.42 6.12 0.67
CA HIS A 125 -13.64 5.52 0.09
C HIS A 125 -14.47 4.70 1.09
N TRP A 126 -13.92 4.37 2.26
CA TRP A 126 -14.65 3.75 3.37
C TRP A 126 -15.26 4.75 4.36
N GLY A 127 -15.13 6.05 4.08
CA GLY A 127 -15.74 7.13 4.85
C GLY A 127 -14.82 7.79 5.87
N LEU A 128 -13.49 7.62 5.74
CA LEU A 128 -12.52 8.24 6.64
C LEU A 128 -12.57 9.77 6.50
N LYS A 129 -12.84 10.47 7.60
CA LYS A 129 -12.96 11.94 7.65
C LYS A 129 -11.92 12.61 8.53
N GLN A 130 -11.33 11.87 9.47
CA GLN A 130 -10.43 12.45 10.47
C GLN A 130 -9.30 11.47 10.83
N ILE A 131 -8.08 11.98 10.97
CA ILE A 131 -6.93 11.21 11.45
C ILE A 131 -6.24 12.02 12.54
N ASN A 132 -6.00 11.41 13.70
CA ASN A 132 -5.34 12.05 14.85
C ASN A 132 -5.98 13.39 15.25
N GLY A 133 -7.31 13.49 15.15
CA GLY A 133 -8.05 14.72 15.47
C GLY A 133 -8.08 15.77 14.35
N ILE A 134 -7.34 15.57 13.25
CA ILE A 134 -7.28 16.50 12.12
C ILE A 134 -8.21 16.02 11.02
N GLU A 135 -9.13 16.89 10.60
CA GLU A 135 -10.04 16.62 9.48
C GLU A 135 -9.28 16.42 8.16
N ILE A 136 -9.88 15.66 7.25
CA ILE A 136 -9.36 15.43 5.91
C ILE A 136 -10.10 16.39 4.97
N THR A 137 -9.36 17.23 4.25
CA THR A 137 -9.94 18.14 3.25
C THR A 137 -9.97 17.49 1.86
N ASP A 138 -10.66 18.12 0.92
CA ASP A 138 -10.69 17.65 -0.46
C ASP A 138 -9.30 17.77 -1.12
N GLU A 139 -8.51 18.79 -0.77
CA GLU A 139 -7.13 18.93 -1.23
C GLU A 139 -6.23 17.78 -0.75
N ASP A 140 -6.39 17.38 0.52
CA ASP A 140 -5.71 16.22 1.10
C ASP A 140 -6.02 14.95 0.30
N ILE A 141 -7.28 14.77 -0.12
CA ILE A 141 -7.72 13.62 -0.93
C ILE A 141 -7.11 13.69 -2.33
N MET A 142 -7.17 14.86 -2.99
CA MET A 142 -6.62 15.05 -4.33
C MET A 142 -5.12 14.78 -4.38
N GLU A 143 -4.36 15.28 -3.40
CA GLU A 143 -2.91 15.06 -3.32
C GLU A 143 -2.59 13.59 -3.04
N ALA A 144 -3.38 12.94 -2.20
CA ALA A 144 -3.25 11.52 -1.92
C ALA A 144 -3.52 10.66 -3.17
N GLU A 145 -4.56 10.96 -3.94
CA GLU A 145 -4.83 10.28 -5.22
C GLU A 145 -3.72 10.52 -6.25
N ARG A 146 -3.23 11.76 -6.36
CA ARG A 146 -2.13 12.07 -7.27
C ARG A 146 -0.88 11.26 -6.94
N THR A 147 -0.58 11.11 -5.65
CA THR A 147 0.63 10.41 -5.18
C THR A 147 0.54 8.90 -5.38
N TYR A 148 -0.63 8.30 -5.15
CA TYR A 148 -0.76 6.84 -5.03
C TYR A 148 -1.64 6.16 -6.08
N SER A 149 -2.25 6.91 -7.01
CA SER A 149 -3.08 6.37 -8.12
C SER A 149 -2.43 5.17 -8.81
N GLY A 150 -1.15 5.28 -9.19
CA GLY A 150 -0.42 4.21 -9.87
C GLY A 150 -0.23 2.91 -9.06
N LEU A 151 -0.39 2.94 -7.72
CA LEU A 151 -0.37 1.70 -6.92
C LEU A 151 -1.58 0.82 -7.23
N SER A 152 -2.75 1.43 -7.47
CA SER A 152 -3.96 0.69 -7.82
C SER A 152 -3.75 -0.11 -9.10
N ASP A 153 -3.20 0.53 -10.15
CA ASP A 153 -2.95 -0.11 -11.44
C ASP A 153 -1.92 -1.23 -11.34
N LEU A 154 -0.82 -0.99 -10.61
CA LEU A 154 0.23 -1.98 -10.40
C LEU A 154 -0.31 -3.24 -9.68
N VAL A 155 -1.16 -3.04 -8.69
CA VAL A 155 -1.81 -4.15 -7.98
C VAL A 155 -2.72 -4.92 -8.93
N LEU A 156 -3.54 -4.25 -9.73
CA LEU A 156 -4.44 -4.93 -10.66
C LEU A 156 -3.72 -5.73 -11.74
N TRP A 157 -2.60 -5.21 -12.26
CA TRP A 157 -1.77 -5.95 -13.22
C TRP A 157 -1.17 -7.22 -12.60
N SER A 158 -0.67 -7.10 -11.37
CA SER A 158 -0.03 -8.21 -10.65
C SER A 158 -0.99 -9.19 -9.99
N LEU A 159 -2.27 -8.84 -9.82
CA LEU A 159 -3.24 -9.66 -9.13
C LEU A 159 -3.59 -10.94 -9.94
N PRO A 160 -3.45 -12.14 -9.35
CA PRO A 160 -3.92 -13.38 -9.95
C PRO A 160 -5.45 -13.42 -10.05
N GLU A 161 -5.98 -14.01 -11.13
CA GLU A 161 -7.44 -14.09 -11.35
C GLU A 161 -8.18 -14.83 -10.23
N ALA A 162 -7.55 -15.85 -9.63
CA ALA A 162 -8.13 -16.59 -8.50
C ALA A 162 -8.43 -15.70 -7.28
N LEU A 163 -7.75 -14.55 -7.14
CA LEU A 163 -7.97 -13.60 -6.05
C LEU A 163 -8.98 -12.50 -6.39
N LEU A 164 -9.39 -12.38 -7.66
CA LEU A 164 -10.39 -11.39 -8.09
C LEU A 164 -11.81 -11.79 -7.68
N ASN A 165 -12.18 -13.06 -7.84
CA ASN A 165 -13.55 -13.51 -7.54
C ASN A 165 -13.95 -13.21 -6.08
N PRO A 166 -13.15 -13.53 -5.04
CA PRO A 166 -13.51 -13.18 -3.66
C PRO A 166 -13.63 -11.67 -3.42
N LEU A 167 -12.87 -10.86 -4.15
CA LEU A 167 -12.96 -9.40 -4.05
C LEU A 167 -14.27 -8.90 -4.67
N PHE A 168 -14.64 -9.39 -5.84
CA PHE A 168 -15.87 -8.97 -6.52
C PHE A 168 -17.12 -9.38 -5.76
N THR A 169 -17.14 -10.57 -5.15
CA THR A 169 -18.22 -10.99 -4.24
C THR A 169 -18.35 -10.06 -3.04
N ARG A 170 -17.23 -9.70 -2.42
CA ARG A 170 -17.24 -8.78 -1.26
C ARG A 170 -17.69 -7.38 -1.65
N LEU A 171 -17.36 -6.92 -2.86
CA LEU A 171 -17.74 -5.61 -3.37
C LEU A 171 -19.10 -5.60 -4.09
N ARG A 172 -19.77 -6.75 -4.19
CA ARG A 172 -21.03 -6.95 -4.94
C ARG A 172 -20.93 -6.51 -6.40
N VAL A 173 -19.77 -6.71 -7.01
CA VAL A 173 -19.51 -6.41 -8.44
C VAL A 173 -19.89 -7.60 -9.33
N ASP A 174 -20.04 -8.80 -8.76
CA ASP A 174 -20.41 -10.03 -9.49
C ASP A 174 -21.72 -9.91 -10.28
N GLU A 175 -22.68 -9.14 -9.75
CA GLU A 175 -23.97 -8.87 -10.39
C GLU A 175 -23.80 -8.14 -11.73
N ILE A 176 -22.73 -7.35 -11.87
CA ILE A 176 -22.39 -6.58 -13.08
C ILE A 176 -21.74 -7.47 -14.15
N LEU A 177 -20.99 -8.51 -13.74
CA LEU A 177 -20.31 -9.44 -14.65
C LEU A 177 -21.21 -10.52 -15.25
N SER A 178 -22.44 -10.66 -14.76
CA SER A 178 -23.34 -11.78 -15.06
C SER A 178 -23.81 -11.88 -16.53
N ASN A 179 -23.45 -10.92 -17.40
CA ASN A 179 -23.90 -10.85 -18.78
C ASN A 179 -22.82 -11.10 -19.86
N GLY A 180 -21.59 -11.51 -19.51
CA GLY A 180 -20.48 -11.63 -20.47
C GLY A 180 -19.67 -12.93 -20.42
N LYS A 181 -19.15 -13.37 -21.58
CA LYS A 181 -18.13 -14.45 -21.71
C LYS A 181 -16.70 -13.98 -21.37
N ILE A 182 -16.56 -12.82 -20.73
CA ILE A 182 -15.29 -12.12 -20.52
C ILE A 182 -14.79 -12.44 -19.12
N THR A 183 -13.48 -12.63 -18.96
CA THR A 183 -12.91 -12.89 -17.63
C THR A 183 -13.03 -11.65 -16.72
N PRO A 184 -13.15 -11.84 -15.39
CA PRO A 184 -13.14 -10.74 -14.42
C PRO A 184 -12.02 -9.72 -14.62
N LYS A 185 -10.82 -10.22 -14.94
CA LYS A 185 -9.63 -9.39 -15.16
C LYS A 185 -9.73 -8.60 -16.46
N GLU A 186 -10.15 -9.23 -17.56
CA GLU A 186 -10.31 -8.52 -18.84
C GLU A 186 -11.40 -7.44 -18.77
N TRP A 187 -12.51 -7.73 -18.08
CA TRP A 187 -13.57 -6.74 -17.86
C TRP A 187 -13.04 -5.53 -17.07
N LEU A 188 -12.32 -5.79 -15.96
CA LEU A 188 -11.76 -4.73 -15.12
C LEU A 188 -10.76 -3.83 -15.87
N MET A 189 -9.98 -4.42 -16.77
CA MET A 189 -8.95 -3.69 -17.52
C MET A 189 -9.53 -2.90 -18.71
N LYS A 190 -10.56 -3.42 -19.38
CA LYS A 190 -11.03 -2.89 -20.68
C LYS A 190 -12.39 -2.19 -20.62
N GLN A 191 -13.25 -2.52 -19.67
CA GLN A 191 -14.67 -2.13 -19.68
C GLN A 191 -15.14 -1.49 -18.39
N ALA A 192 -14.47 -1.74 -17.26
CA ALA A 192 -14.88 -1.15 -16.00
C ALA A 192 -14.66 0.37 -15.96
N ASP A 193 -15.61 1.05 -15.33
CA ASP A 193 -15.48 2.47 -14.99
C ASP A 193 -14.24 2.70 -14.11
N GLU A 194 -13.65 3.88 -14.25
CA GLU A 194 -12.46 4.27 -13.49
C GLU A 194 -12.69 4.20 -11.98
N SER A 195 -13.88 4.60 -11.52
CA SER A 195 -14.26 4.54 -10.10
C SER A 195 -14.26 3.11 -9.55
N ILE A 196 -14.82 2.15 -10.30
CA ILE A 196 -14.83 0.73 -9.92
C ILE A 196 -13.41 0.18 -9.90
N ARG A 197 -12.62 0.49 -10.94
CA ARG A 197 -11.23 0.04 -11.05
C ARG A 197 -10.38 0.53 -9.87
N LEU A 198 -10.52 1.80 -9.49
CA LEU A 198 -9.83 2.38 -8.34
C LEU A 198 -10.23 1.70 -7.02
N VAL A 199 -11.54 1.48 -6.81
CA VAL A 199 -12.02 0.78 -5.61
C VAL A 199 -11.47 -0.64 -5.57
N VAL A 200 -11.57 -1.40 -6.65
CA VAL A 200 -11.06 -2.78 -6.69
C VAL A 200 -9.55 -2.82 -6.46
N GLY A 201 -8.77 -1.95 -7.09
CA GLY A 201 -7.31 -1.94 -6.94
C GLY A 201 -6.87 -1.56 -5.51
N LYS A 202 -7.54 -0.61 -4.87
CA LYS A 202 -7.36 -0.34 -3.44
C LYS A 202 -7.74 -1.56 -2.59
N GLU A 203 -8.84 -2.23 -2.93
CA GLU A 203 -9.35 -3.37 -2.16
C GLU A 203 -8.56 -4.67 -2.35
N ALA A 204 -7.82 -4.77 -3.44
CA ALA A 204 -6.83 -5.82 -3.68
C ALA A 204 -5.60 -5.66 -2.78
N LEU A 205 -5.32 -4.45 -2.27
CA LEU A 205 -4.35 -4.25 -1.19
C LEU A 205 -4.95 -4.78 0.12
N GLN A 206 -4.75 -6.07 0.37
CA GLN A 206 -5.14 -6.71 1.62
C GLN A 206 -3.94 -6.91 2.55
N TRP A 207 -4.20 -6.76 3.85
CA TRP A 207 -3.26 -7.16 4.90
C TRP A 207 -3.76 -8.45 5.55
N LYS A 208 -3.20 -9.58 5.12
CA LYS A 208 -3.46 -10.88 5.75
C LYS A 208 -2.16 -11.40 6.36
N LYS A 209 -2.20 -11.77 7.64
CA LYS A 209 -1.11 -12.53 8.24
C LYS A 209 -1.30 -14.00 7.85
N PRO A 210 -0.31 -14.67 7.26
CA PRO A 210 -0.38 -16.12 7.04
C PRO A 210 -0.50 -16.87 8.38
N ASN A 211 -1.28 -17.94 8.41
CA ASN A 211 -1.36 -18.83 9.57
C ASN A 211 0.01 -19.49 9.83
N GLY A 212 0.31 -19.81 11.10
CA GLY A 212 1.66 -19.93 11.66
C GLY A 212 2.71 -20.81 10.94
N ALA A 213 2.32 -21.75 10.08
CA ALA A 213 3.28 -22.56 9.31
C ALA A 213 3.83 -21.85 8.05
N GLN A 214 3.07 -20.91 7.46
CA GLN A 214 3.44 -20.19 6.23
C GLN A 214 4.19 -18.87 6.49
N GLN A 215 4.36 -18.46 7.75
CA GLN A 215 4.96 -17.16 8.13
C GLN A 215 6.44 -17.02 7.77
N GLN A 216 7.23 -18.07 7.94
CA GLN A 216 8.68 -18.00 7.70
C GLN A 216 8.98 -17.95 6.19
N ASP A 217 8.34 -18.80 5.40
CA ASP A 217 8.55 -18.82 3.95
C ASP A 217 8.04 -17.55 3.27
N GLU A 218 6.85 -17.05 3.63
CA GLU A 218 6.35 -15.80 3.06
C GLU A 218 7.21 -14.59 3.46
N THR A 219 7.72 -14.52 4.69
CA THR A 219 8.60 -13.39 5.07
C THR A 219 9.94 -13.43 4.35
N VAL A 220 10.48 -14.61 4.06
CA VAL A 220 11.69 -14.78 3.25
C VAL A 220 11.42 -14.40 1.79
N ILE A 221 10.34 -14.91 1.19
CA ILE A 221 9.94 -14.58 -0.19
C ILE A 221 9.67 -13.08 -0.32
N ARG A 222 8.97 -12.46 0.64
CA ARG A 222 8.72 -11.01 0.65
C ARG A 222 10.01 -10.21 0.78
N ARG A 223 10.98 -10.66 1.58
CA ARG A 223 12.31 -10.02 1.68
C ARG A 223 13.07 -10.11 0.35
N LYS A 224 13.12 -11.30 -0.25
CA LYS A 224 13.75 -11.51 -1.56
C LYS A 224 13.07 -10.69 -2.65
N GLY A 225 11.74 -10.71 -2.69
CA GLY A 225 10.94 -9.91 -3.61
C GLY A 225 11.21 -8.42 -3.45
N LYS A 226 11.23 -7.89 -2.22
CA LYS A 226 11.58 -6.48 -1.96
C LYS A 226 12.96 -6.11 -2.51
N LEU A 227 13.97 -6.95 -2.29
CA LEU A 227 15.32 -6.70 -2.80
C LEU A 227 15.34 -6.70 -4.34
N TYR A 228 14.73 -7.71 -4.96
CA TYR A 228 14.66 -7.84 -6.41
C TYR A 228 13.91 -6.68 -7.07
N PHE A 229 12.74 -6.32 -6.55
CA PHE A 229 11.97 -5.15 -7.02
C PHE A 229 12.73 -3.85 -6.80
N GLY A 230 13.46 -3.72 -5.70
CA GLY A 230 14.33 -2.57 -5.44
C GLY A 230 15.36 -2.38 -6.55
N HIS A 231 16.11 -3.44 -6.87
CA HIS A 231 17.10 -3.41 -7.96
C HIS A 231 16.47 -3.17 -9.33
N MET A 232 15.32 -3.79 -9.62
CA MET A 232 14.63 -3.58 -10.89
C MET A 232 14.16 -2.13 -11.04
N MET A 233 13.62 -1.54 -9.97
CA MET A 233 13.16 -0.15 -9.97
C MET A 233 14.34 0.82 -10.13
N GLU A 234 15.43 0.60 -9.42
CA GLU A 234 16.67 1.38 -9.55
C GLU A 234 17.22 1.32 -10.98
N ASN A 235 17.28 0.12 -11.57
CA ASN A 235 17.71 -0.06 -12.96
C ASN A 235 16.79 0.66 -13.95
N THR A 236 15.48 0.58 -13.76
CA THR A 236 14.50 1.28 -14.61
C THR A 236 14.65 2.78 -14.51
N VAL A 237 14.77 3.34 -13.30
CA VAL A 237 15.01 4.79 -13.10
C VAL A 237 16.30 5.21 -13.80
N ASN A 238 17.40 4.48 -13.58
CA ASN A 238 18.67 4.75 -14.23
C ASN A 238 18.59 4.68 -15.77
N ALA A 239 17.81 3.74 -16.32
CA ALA A 239 17.62 3.60 -17.76
C ALA A 239 16.81 4.78 -18.32
N VAL A 240 15.73 5.18 -17.65
CA VAL A 240 14.91 6.33 -18.05
C VAL A 240 15.71 7.62 -18.02
N GLU A 241 16.49 7.87 -16.96
CA GLU A 241 17.36 9.05 -16.88
C GLU A 241 18.40 9.08 -18.01
N LYS A 242 19.01 7.93 -18.33
CA LYS A 242 19.97 7.83 -19.45
C LYS A 242 19.28 8.11 -20.78
N LEU A 243 18.07 7.61 -20.98
CA LEU A 243 17.30 7.82 -22.20
C LEU A 243 16.92 9.30 -22.37
N GLN A 244 16.46 9.96 -21.31
CA GLN A 244 16.18 11.41 -21.33
C GLN A 244 17.43 12.24 -21.64
N LYS A 245 18.58 11.88 -21.04
CA LYS A 245 19.86 12.53 -21.34
C LYS A 245 20.27 12.29 -22.79
N LEU A 246 20.11 11.08 -23.30
CA LEU A 246 20.41 10.75 -24.69
C LEU A 246 19.52 11.56 -25.63
N GLU A 247 18.22 11.63 -25.40
CA GLU A 247 17.28 12.42 -26.20
C GLU A 247 17.71 13.90 -26.28
N TYR A 248 18.16 14.47 -25.17
CA TYR A 248 18.67 15.84 -25.13
C TYR A 248 20.01 16.02 -25.87
N LEU A 249 20.95 15.08 -25.73
CA LEU A 249 22.30 15.20 -26.29
C LEU A 249 22.39 14.75 -27.76
N TRP A 250 21.50 13.86 -28.18
CA TRP A 250 21.55 13.18 -29.48
C TRP A 250 21.60 14.14 -30.67
N PRO A 251 20.82 15.23 -30.73
CA PRO A 251 20.90 16.17 -31.86
C PRO A 251 22.30 16.79 -32.01
N ASN A 252 22.95 17.13 -30.90
CA ASN A 252 24.30 17.71 -30.92
C ASN A 252 25.35 16.67 -31.29
N ILE A 253 25.25 15.45 -30.73
CA ILE A 253 26.15 14.34 -31.08
C ILE A 253 26.05 14.04 -32.58
N LEU A 254 24.83 13.96 -33.11
CA LEU A 254 24.60 13.70 -34.54
C LEU A 254 25.16 14.81 -35.43
N LEU A 255 24.96 16.08 -35.05
CA LEU A 255 25.51 17.22 -35.77
C LEU A 255 27.05 17.17 -35.80
N GLU A 256 27.68 16.95 -34.66
CA GLU A 256 29.14 16.83 -34.56
C GLU A 256 29.66 15.64 -35.36
N MET A 257 28.98 14.49 -35.33
CA MET A 257 29.34 13.31 -36.14
C MET A 257 29.29 13.63 -37.63
N ILE A 258 28.21 14.26 -38.12
CA ILE A 258 28.07 14.65 -39.52
C ILE A 258 29.16 15.67 -39.89
N ARG A 259 29.35 16.70 -39.06
CA ARG A 259 30.35 17.75 -39.30
C ARG A 259 31.76 17.15 -39.38
N ASN A 260 32.14 16.31 -38.43
CA ASN A 260 33.45 15.67 -38.41
C ASN A 260 33.65 14.76 -39.62
N THR A 261 32.62 13.96 -39.98
CA THR A 261 32.68 13.10 -41.18
C THR A 261 32.87 13.92 -42.47
N LEU A 262 32.16 15.05 -42.59
CA LEU A 262 32.30 15.94 -43.76
C LEU A 262 33.68 16.62 -43.79
N ILE A 263 34.21 17.03 -42.64
CA ILE A 263 35.57 17.58 -42.52
C ILE A 263 36.60 16.53 -42.95
N ASP A 264 36.50 15.31 -42.41
CA ASP A 264 37.40 14.20 -42.74
C ASP A 264 37.37 13.88 -44.24
N TYR A 265 36.18 13.88 -44.86
CA TYR A 265 36.05 13.66 -46.29
C TYR A 265 36.64 14.82 -47.12
N SER A 266 36.44 16.07 -46.69
CA SER A 266 37.02 17.24 -47.35
C SER A 266 38.56 17.29 -47.24
N GLN A 267 39.12 16.65 -46.22
CA GLN A 267 40.55 16.59 -45.91
C GLN A 267 41.08 15.15 -45.92
N ILE A 268 40.68 14.37 -46.92
CA ILE A 268 40.92 12.92 -46.95
C ILE A 268 42.41 12.54 -46.85
N ASP A 269 43.30 13.34 -47.44
CA ASP A 269 44.75 13.10 -47.41
C ASP A 269 45.34 13.24 -45.99
N LEU A 270 44.84 14.22 -45.22
CA LEU A 270 45.23 14.42 -43.83
C LEU A 270 44.64 13.33 -42.94
N TYR A 271 43.38 12.98 -43.15
CA TYR A 271 42.71 11.89 -42.45
C TYR A 271 43.44 10.56 -42.63
N VAL A 272 43.77 10.16 -43.88
CA VAL A 272 44.51 8.92 -44.18
C VAL A 272 45.90 8.93 -43.55
N ARG A 273 46.60 10.08 -43.56
CA ARG A 273 47.90 10.21 -42.91
C ARG A 273 47.81 10.01 -41.40
N ASN A 274 46.81 10.62 -40.76
CA ASN A 274 46.57 10.47 -39.32
C ASN A 274 46.22 9.02 -38.96
N LEU A 275 45.37 8.37 -39.77
CA LEU A 275 45.00 6.96 -39.58
C LEU A 275 46.22 6.03 -39.71
N MET A 276 47.09 6.27 -40.70
CA MET A 276 48.35 5.52 -40.84
C MET A 276 49.28 5.75 -39.64
N ASN A 277 49.33 6.97 -39.08
CA ASN A 277 50.11 7.25 -37.88
C ASN A 277 49.55 6.56 -36.62
N GLU A 278 48.22 6.47 -36.46
CA GLU A 278 47.59 5.72 -35.37
C GLU A 278 47.83 4.22 -35.47
N ILE A 279 47.75 3.64 -36.68
CA ILE A 279 48.04 2.22 -36.90
C ILE A 279 49.52 1.91 -36.61
N ASN A 280 50.43 2.80 -37.02
CA ASN A 280 51.85 2.65 -36.77
C ASN A 280 52.20 2.82 -35.29
N SER A 281 51.52 3.70 -34.56
CA SER A 281 51.75 3.88 -33.13
C SER A 281 51.16 2.74 -32.28
N SER A 282 50.01 2.19 -32.68
CA SER A 282 49.38 1.06 -31.98
C SER A 282 50.05 -0.30 -32.29
N SER A 283 50.71 -0.44 -33.43
CA SER A 283 51.57 -1.61 -33.74
C SER A 283 52.92 -1.60 -33.02
N LEU A 284 53.38 -0.44 -32.52
CA LEU A 284 54.57 -0.29 -31.68
C LEU A 284 54.32 -0.55 -30.19
N GLN A 285 53.06 -0.74 -29.76
CA GLN A 285 52.67 -1.04 -28.37
C GLN A 285 52.35 -2.53 -28.11
N LYS A 286 52.54 -3.41 -29.11
CA LYS A 286 52.58 -4.87 -28.93
C LYS A 286 54.01 -5.37 -29.04
#